data_AF-A0AAW4EMA1-F1
#
_entry.id   AF-A0AAW4EMA1-F1
#
_cell.length_a   1.000
_cell.length_b   1.000
_cell.length_c   1.000
_cell.angle_alpha   90.00
_cell.angle_beta   90.00
_cell.angle_gamma   90.00
#
_symmetry.space_group_name_H-M   'P 1'
#
loop_
_entity.id
_entity.type
_entity.pdbx_description
1 polymer ?
#
loop_
_entity_poly.entity_id
_entity_poly.type
_entity_poly.pdbx_seq_one_letter_code
_entity_poly.pdbx_strand_id
1 'polypeptide(L)' 'MDTYSPAEIVERLVALRAEHRVLDEQITRMAANGEDELESKRLKRRKLQLKDCIAKLESLQIPDEPA' A
#
# COMPACT_ATOMS: atom_id res chain seq x y z
N MET A 1 -13.55 0.66 19.10
CA MET A 1 -14.23 0.57 17.79
C MET A 1 -13.67 1.72 16.99
N ASP A 2 -12.73 1.46 16.09
CA ASP A 2 -12.17 2.54 15.27
C ASP A 2 -13.22 2.91 14.22
N THR A 3 -14.11 3.83 14.59
CA THR A 3 -15.13 4.40 13.71
C THR A 3 -14.47 5.46 12.84
N TYR A 4 -13.67 5.02 11.87
CA TYR A 4 -13.14 5.92 10.85
C TYR A 4 -14.29 6.44 10.01
N SER A 5 -14.40 7.76 9.88
CA SER A 5 -15.32 8.39 8.94
C SER A 5 -14.92 8.04 7.50
N PRO A 6 -15.87 7.96 6.55
CA PRO A 6 -15.55 7.73 5.15
C PRO A 6 -14.48 8.70 4.59
N ALA A 7 -14.48 9.96 5.05
CA ALA A 7 -13.48 10.94 4.64
C ALA A 7 -12.06 10.58 5.14
N GLU A 8 -11.94 10.10 6.39
CA GLU A 8 -10.66 9.72 6.99
C GLU A 8 -10.07 8.48 6.31
N ILE A 9 -10.93 7.51 5.94
CA ILE A 9 -10.50 6.33 5.20
C ILE A 9 -9.97 6.73 3.82
N VAL A 10 -10.66 7.64 3.11
CA VAL A 10 -10.21 8.15 1.81
C VAL A 10 -8.87 8.87 1.93
N GLU A 11 -8.71 9.74 2.93
CA GLU A 11 -7.43 10.42 3.18
C GLU A 11 -6.30 9.42 3.46
N ARG A 12 -6.58 8.41 4.29
CA ARG A 12 -5.62 7.33 4.59
C ARG A 12 -5.27 6.53 3.34
N LEU A 13 -6.25 6.20 2.50
CA LEU A 13 -6.05 5.50 1.22
C LEU A 13 -5.17 6.31 0.27
N VAL A 14 -5.39 7.62 0.16
CA VAL A 14 -4.57 8.50 -0.67
C VAL A 14 -3.13 8.51 -0.17
N ALA A 15 -2.91 8.65 1.14
CA ALA A 15 -1.58 8.62 1.73
C ALA A 15 -0.86 7.27 1.48
N LEU A 16 -1.55 6.15 1.71
CA LEU A 16 -1.00 4.81 1.49
C LEU A 16 -0.69 4.54 0.01
N ARG A 17 -1.55 4.99 -0.91
CA ARG A 17 -1.32 4.88 -2.36
C ARG A 17 -0.12 5.71 -2.82
N ALA A 18 0.05 6.91 -2.25
CA ALA A 18 1.22 7.75 -2.52
C ALA A 18 2.51 7.07 -2.02
N GLU A 19 2.52 6.56 -0.80
CA GLU A 19 3.66 5.81 -0.24
C GLU A 19 3.99 4.57 -1.08
N HIS A 20 2.96 3.82 -1.47
CA HIS A 20 3.10 2.65 -2.34
C HIS A 20 3.74 2.99 -3.70
N ARG A 21 3.34 4.11 -4.32
CA ARG A 21 3.93 4.58 -5.59
C ARG A 21 5.41 4.94 -5.43
N VAL A 22 5.76 5.64 -4.35
CA VAL A 22 7.15 6.00 -4.06
C VAL A 22 8.01 4.75 -3.86
N LEU A 23 7.51 3.78 -3.10
CA LEU A 23 8.18 2.49 -2.91
C LEU A 23 8.36 1.74 -4.22
N ASP A 24 7.37 1.77 -5.11
CA ASP A 24 7.47 1.13 -6.42
C ASP A 24 8.57 1.74 -7.27
N GLU A 25 8.64 3.08 -7.35
CA GLU A 25 9.71 3.76 -8.08
C GLU A 25 11.10 3.49 -7.47
N GLN A 26 11.20 3.38 -6.14
CA GLN A 26 12.45 2.98 -5.49
C GLN A 26 12.86 1.55 -5.86
N ILE A 27 11.91 0.60 -5.84
CA ILE A 27 12.16 -0.79 -6.25
C ILE A 27 12.61 -0.84 -7.72
N THR A 28 11.96 -0.09 -8.62
CA THR A 28 12.34 -0.04 -10.04
C THR A 28 13.74 0.52 -10.23
N ARG A 29 14.09 1.61 -9.53
CA ARG A 29 15.44 2.20 -9.58
C ARG A 29 16.50 1.23 -9.05
N MET A 30 16.26 0.62 -7.91
CA MET A 30 17.16 -0.36 -7.29
C MET A 30 17.36 -1.58 -8.18
N ALA A 31 16.28 -2.10 -8.78
CA ALA A 31 16.34 -3.21 -9.72
C ALA A 31 17.13 -2.87 -10.99
N ALA A 32 17.01 -1.65 -11.50
CA ALA A 32 17.76 -1.19 -12.67
C ALA A 32 19.27 -1.03 -12.39
N ASN A 33 19.63 -0.63 -11.17
CA ASN A 33 21.03 -0.47 -10.75
C ASN A 33 21.70 -1.79 -10.33
N GLY A 34 20.94 -2.90 -10.25
CA GLY A 34 21.44 -4.19 -9.76
C GLY A 34 21.78 -4.18 -8.27
N GLU A 35 21.19 -3.25 -7.51
CA GLU A 35 21.45 -3.07 -6.08
C GLU A 35 20.75 -4.15 -5.25
N ASP A 36 21.47 -4.57 -4.21
CA ASP A 36 21.14 -5.52 -3.14
C ASP A 36 19.77 -6.23 -3.22
N GLU A 37 19.80 -7.48 -3.68
CA GLU A 37 18.62 -8.33 -3.84
C GLU A 37 17.83 -8.49 -2.53
N LEU A 38 18.51 -8.40 -1.37
CA LEU A 38 17.91 -8.49 -0.05
C LEU A 38 17.06 -7.26 0.27
N GLU A 39 17.56 -6.07 -0.06
CA GLU A 39 16.86 -4.81 0.13
C GLU A 39 15.65 -4.73 -0.81
N SER A 40 15.80 -5.18 -2.07
CA SER A 40 14.68 -5.30 -3.01
C SER A 40 13.56 -6.21 -2.48
N LYS A 41 13.91 -7.32 -1.81
CA LYS A 41 12.95 -8.25 -1.19
C LYS A 41 12.23 -7.59 -0.01
N ARG A 42 12.94 -6.79 0.81
CA ARG A 42 12.34 -6.04 1.92
C ARG A 42 11.35 -4.99 1.44
N LEU A 43 11.72 -4.20 0.43
CA LEU A 43 10.84 -3.19 -0.15
C LEU A 43 9.59 -3.81 -0.79
N LYS A 44 9.75 -4.92 -1.54
CA LYS A 44 8.60 -5.66 -2.10
C LYS A 44 7.66 -6.16 -1.01
N ARG A 45 8.18 -6.66 0.11
CA ARG A 45 7.35 -7.08 1.26
C ARG A 45 6.59 -5.90 1.87
N ARG A 46 7.24 -4.74 2.01
CA ARG A 46 6.59 -3.52 2.52
C ARG A 46 5.52 -3.00 1.56
N LYS A 47 5.79 -3.05 0.25
CA LYS A 47 4.81 -2.76 -0.81
C LYS A 47 3.58 -3.66 -0.70
N LEU A 48 3.77 -4.96 -0.48
CA LEU A 48 2.68 -5.91 -0.28
C LEU A 48 1.84 -5.56 0.96
N GLN A 49 2.48 -5.25 2.08
CA GLN A 49 1.77 -4.83 3.30
C GLN A 49 0.92 -3.57 3.09
N LEU A 50 1.44 -2.57 2.35
CA LEU A 50 0.66 -1.37 2.02
C LEU A 50 -0.54 -1.71 1.13
N LYS A 51 -0.36 -2.60 0.15
CA LYS A 51 -1.46 -3.09 -0.69
C LYS A 51 -2.53 -3.78 0.15
N ASP A 52 -2.15 -4.63 1.10
CA ASP A 52 -3.08 -5.33 1.98
C ASP A 52 -3.82 -4.36 2.92
N CYS A 53 -3.12 -3.33 3.43
CA CYS A 53 -3.74 -2.25 4.20
C CYS A 53 -4.74 -1.43 3.37
N ILE A 54 -4.39 -1.12 2.12
CA ILE A 54 -5.30 -0.43 1.17
C ILE A 54 -6.54 -1.28 0.94
N ALA A 55 -6.38 -2.56 0.61
CA ALA A 55 -7.49 -3.47 0.36
C ALA A 55 -8.39 -3.59 1.60
N LYS A 56 -7.82 -3.69 2.81
CA LYS A 56 -8.59 -3.73 4.05
C LYS A 56 -9.39 -2.44 4.28
N LEU A 57 -8.81 -1.27 4.01
CA LEU A 57 -9.49 0.02 4.12
C LEU A 57 -10.56 0.21 3.05
N GLU A 58 -10.33 -0.28 1.83
CA GLU A 58 -11.33 -0.32 0.76
C GLU A 58 -12.50 -1.24 1.12
N SER A 59 -12.25 -2.42 1.69
CA SER A 59 -13.29 -3.31 2.22
C SER A 59 -14.08 -2.71 3.37
N LEU A 60 -13.49 -1.78 4.14
CA LEU A 60 -14.22 -1.03 5.17
C LEU A 60 -15.08 0.11 4.59
N GLN A 61 -14.77 0.57 3.38
CA GLN A 61 -15.55 1.59 2.65
C GLN A 61 -16.72 1.00 1.87
N ILE A 62 -16.57 -0.21 1.35
CA ILE A 62 -17.64 -0.90 0.62
C ILE A 62 -18.45 -1.68 1.66
N PRO A 63 -19.69 -1.28 1.98
CA PRO A 63 -20.56 -2.13 2.77
C PRO A 63 -20.81 -3.39 1.94
N ASP A 64 -20.28 -4.53 2.40
CA ASP A 64 -20.39 -5.90 1.88
C ASP A 64 -21.32 -6.05 0.64
N GLU A 65 -20.72 -6.19 -0.54
CA GLU A 65 -21.32 -7.00 -1.59
C GLU A 65 -20.39 -8.21 -1.79
N PRO A 66 -20.72 -9.38 -1.20
CA PRO A 66 -19.88 -10.57 -1.33
C PRO A 66 -19.92 -11.04 -2.78
N ALA A 67 -18.74 -11.16 -3.40
CA ALA A 67 -18.55 -11.84 -4.68
C ALA A 67 -18.64 -13.36 -4.55
#